data_AF-A0A961DXL9-F1
#
_entry.id   AF-A0A961DXL9-F1
#
_cell.length_a   1.000
_cell.length_b   1.000
_cell.length_c   1.000
_cell.angle_alpha   90.00
_cell.angle_beta   90.00
_cell.angle_gamma   90.00
#
_symmetry.space_group_name_H-M   'P 1'
#
loop_
_entity.id
_entity.type
_entity.pdbx_description
1 polymer ?
#
loop_
_entity_poly.entity_id
_entity_poly.type
_entity_poly.pdbx_seq_one_letter_code
_entity_poly.pdbx_strand_id
1 'polypeptide(L)'
;MTTTRKLGAAALIATGLLSFGMSGCSSKEDKKAADDKKSSTSSAPSMSAADLQKSLANRISTATPPQSITCPGDLIGEVGKTEACEVMVNDTTSVQANVTVTGVNGSNIQYDFTPSMTQAQLEKAFSANVSADVTCDAGLDGRVGSSTTCQVSKDGTTDSTTVSVSKVQGLYMSLSTSQS
;
A
#
# COMPACT_ATOMS: atom_id res chain seq x y z
N MET A 1 44.31 15.39 -10.23
CA MET A 1 45.50 14.99 -11.01
C MET A 1 45.05 14.12 -12.16
N THR A 2 45.37 14.58 -13.36
CA THR A 2 45.05 14.05 -14.68
C THR A 2 45.58 12.63 -14.86
N THR A 3 44.80 11.70 -15.43
CA THR A 3 45.37 10.54 -16.14
C THR A 3 44.48 10.17 -17.33
N THR A 4 44.94 10.67 -18.47
CA THR A 4 44.52 10.33 -19.83
C THR A 4 45.22 9.03 -20.25
N ARG A 5 44.50 8.08 -20.86
CA ARG A 5 45.10 7.14 -21.83
C ARG A 5 44.18 6.93 -23.03
N LYS A 6 44.57 7.54 -24.15
CA LYS A 6 44.19 7.19 -25.52
C LYS A 6 44.96 5.93 -25.94
N LEU A 7 44.32 5.05 -26.70
CA LEU A 7 44.89 4.07 -27.66
C LEU A 7 43.66 3.41 -28.33
N GLY A 8 43.47 3.28 -29.64
CA GLY A 8 44.27 3.58 -30.82
C GLY A 8 43.37 3.57 -32.05
N ALA A 9 43.90 4.07 -33.17
CA ALA A 9 43.24 4.16 -34.46
C ALA A 9 43.54 2.94 -35.33
N ALA A 10 42.62 2.56 -36.23
CA ALA A 10 42.92 2.03 -37.56
C ALA A 10 41.65 2.05 -38.44
N ALA A 11 41.73 2.77 -39.55
CA ALA A 11 40.76 2.80 -40.64
C ALA A 11 41.22 1.87 -41.77
N LEU A 12 40.32 1.20 -42.48
CA LEU A 12 40.51 0.77 -43.88
C LEU A 12 39.15 0.69 -44.62
N ILE A 13 39.23 0.89 -45.94
CA ILE A 13 38.22 1.44 -46.87
C ILE A 13 37.68 0.34 -47.81
N ALA A 14 36.51 0.61 -48.44
CA ALA A 14 35.94 0.01 -49.66
C ALA A 14 35.41 -1.44 -49.54
N THR A 15 34.36 -1.89 -50.23
CA THR A 15 33.86 -1.60 -51.59
C THR A 15 32.40 -2.06 -51.65
N GLY A 16 31.57 -1.45 -52.51
CA GLY A 16 30.13 -1.69 -52.56
C GLY A 16 29.68 -3.05 -53.09
N LEU A 17 28.38 -3.31 -52.91
CA LEU A 17 27.55 -4.14 -53.80
C LEU A 17 26.09 -3.75 -53.61
N LEU A 18 25.49 -3.28 -54.71
CA LEU A 18 24.06 -3.10 -54.90
C LEU A 18 23.41 -4.49 -54.94
N SER A 19 22.49 -4.74 -54.01
CA SER A 19 21.56 -5.87 -54.11
C SER A 19 20.17 -5.39 -53.71
N PHE A 20 19.35 -5.16 -54.74
CA PHE A 20 17.91 -5.06 -54.64
C PHE A 20 17.35 -6.38 -54.09
N GLY A 21 16.57 -6.30 -53.01
CA GLY A 21 15.81 -7.41 -52.46
C GLY A 21 14.38 -6.97 -52.17
N MET A 22 13.50 -7.05 -53.18
CA MET A 22 12.05 -7.08 -52.99
C MET A 22 11.67 -8.48 -52.49
N SER A 23 11.31 -8.59 -51.21
CA SER A 23 10.41 -9.60 -50.63
C SER A 23 10.25 -9.25 -49.16
N GLY A 24 9.16 -8.56 -48.84
CA GLY A 24 8.90 -7.99 -47.51
C GLY A 24 8.56 -9.06 -46.48
N CYS A 25 9.51 -9.31 -45.59
CA CYS A 25 9.32 -9.69 -44.18
C CYS A 25 10.55 -9.18 -43.42
N SER A 26 10.32 -8.33 -42.40
CA SER A 26 11.26 -7.93 -41.33
C SER A 26 12.47 -7.03 -41.67
N SER A 27 12.44 -5.79 -41.15
CA SER A 27 13.56 -4.98 -40.58
C SER A 27 12.91 -3.70 -40.00
N LYS A 28 13.03 -3.30 -38.72
CA LYS A 28 14.22 -2.87 -37.95
C LYS A 28 15.07 -1.85 -38.68
N GLU A 29 14.63 -0.58 -38.70
CA GLU A 29 15.49 0.60 -38.85
C GLU A 29 14.95 1.80 -38.05
N ASP A 30 15.89 2.66 -37.72
CA ASP A 30 15.96 3.67 -36.67
C ASP A 30 14.90 4.79 -36.68
N LYS A 31 14.48 5.20 -35.47
CA LYS A 31 13.98 6.57 -35.24
C LYS A 31 14.18 7.03 -33.80
N LYS A 32 15.10 7.99 -33.64
CA LYS A 32 15.02 9.06 -32.64
C LYS A 32 13.78 9.90 -32.94
N ALA A 33 12.77 9.89 -32.07
CA ALA A 33 11.92 11.04 -31.76
C ALA A 33 10.85 10.67 -30.72
N ALA A 34 10.69 11.60 -29.79
CA ALA A 34 9.45 11.98 -29.14
C ALA A 34 8.81 10.98 -28.18
N ASP A 35 8.70 11.45 -26.94
CA ASP A 35 7.44 11.46 -26.20
C ASP A 35 6.48 10.32 -26.56
N ASP A 36 6.47 9.28 -25.73
CA ASP A 36 5.27 8.46 -25.55
C ASP A 36 4.17 9.35 -24.94
N LYS A 37 3.64 10.25 -25.77
CA LYS A 37 2.29 10.78 -25.68
C LYS A 37 1.35 9.63 -26.01
N LYS A 38 1.31 8.64 -25.12
CA LYS A 38 0.31 7.56 -25.15
C LYS A 38 -1.04 8.19 -24.87
N SER A 39 -1.71 8.51 -25.98
CA SER A 39 -3.14 8.52 -26.20
C SER A 39 -3.99 8.67 -24.94
N SER A 40 -4.34 9.93 -24.67
CA SER A 40 -5.30 10.38 -23.68
C SER A 40 -6.71 9.87 -24.01
N THR A 41 -6.98 8.63 -23.65
CA THR A 41 -8.28 8.32 -23.03
C THR A 41 -8.01 8.44 -21.54
N SER A 42 -8.51 9.51 -20.92
CA SER A 42 -8.09 9.98 -19.59
C SER A 42 -8.63 9.08 -18.48
N SER A 43 -8.17 7.84 -18.42
CA SER A 43 -8.34 6.98 -17.25
C SER A 43 -7.34 7.44 -16.19
N ALA A 44 -7.80 7.61 -14.95
CA ALA A 44 -6.93 7.93 -13.82
C ALA A 44 -5.77 6.92 -13.75
N PRO A 45 -4.55 7.33 -13.34
CA PRO A 45 -3.49 6.36 -13.07
C PRO A 45 -3.97 5.39 -11.98
N SER A 46 -3.52 4.14 -12.03
CA SER A 46 -3.80 3.16 -10.98
C SER A 46 -2.53 2.46 -10.53
N MET A 47 -2.50 2.07 -9.26
CA MET A 47 -1.52 1.15 -8.72
C MET A 47 -2.20 -0.21 -8.55
N SER A 48 -1.59 -1.26 -9.09
CA SER A 48 -2.18 -2.60 -8.99
C SER A 48 -2.26 -3.05 -7.53
N ALA A 49 -3.23 -3.92 -7.19
CA ALA A 49 -3.34 -4.51 -5.85
C ALA A 49 -2.00 -5.14 -5.40
N ALA A 50 -1.31 -5.84 -6.32
CA ALA A 50 -0.03 -6.49 -6.04
C ALA A 50 1.09 -5.49 -5.76
N ASP A 51 1.15 -4.38 -6.49
CA ASP A 51 2.16 -3.34 -6.26
C ASP A 51 1.85 -2.55 -4.99
N LEU A 52 0.57 -2.32 -4.70
CA LEU A 52 0.12 -1.71 -3.46
C LEU A 52 0.51 -2.57 -2.25
N GLN A 53 0.27 -3.88 -2.30
CA GLN A 53 0.68 -4.81 -1.24
C GLN A 53 2.19 -4.76 -0.98
N LYS A 54 3.01 -4.80 -2.03
CA LYS A 54 4.48 -4.69 -1.90
C LYS A 54 4.89 -3.34 -1.31
N SER A 55 4.28 -2.26 -1.79
CA SER A 55 4.58 -0.91 -1.32
C SER A 55 4.19 -0.72 0.15
N LEU A 56 3.04 -1.26 0.57
CA LEU A 56 2.65 -1.31 1.97
C LEU A 56 3.63 -2.14 2.80
N ALA A 57 3.99 -3.34 2.38
CA ALA A 57 4.97 -4.19 3.08
C ALA A 57 6.29 -3.44 3.32
N ASN A 58 6.76 -2.67 2.35
CA ASN A 58 7.98 -1.87 2.48
C ASN A 58 7.83 -0.66 3.41
N ARG A 59 6.63 -0.07 3.50
CA ARG A 59 6.35 1.11 4.33
C ARG A 59 5.99 0.76 5.77
N ILE A 60 5.49 -0.43 6.02
CA ILE A 60 5.20 -0.94 7.37
C ILE A 60 6.54 -1.28 8.01
N SER A 61 7.16 -0.28 8.62
CA SER A 61 8.39 -0.44 9.40
C SER A 61 8.02 -0.91 10.81
N THR A 62 8.05 -2.22 11.03
CA THR A 62 7.81 -2.85 12.32
C THR A 62 8.97 -3.77 12.69
N ALA A 63 9.18 -4.00 14.00
CA ALA A 63 10.15 -4.97 14.48
C ALA A 63 9.81 -6.41 14.05
N THR A 64 8.52 -6.67 13.79
CA THR A 64 8.02 -7.93 13.26
C THR A 64 7.13 -7.64 12.05
N PRO A 65 7.50 -8.10 10.84
CA PRO A 65 6.68 -7.88 9.66
C PRO A 65 5.35 -8.66 9.78
N PRO A 66 4.28 -8.18 9.13
CA PRO A 66 3.02 -8.93 9.06
C PRO A 66 3.22 -10.26 8.33
N GLN A 67 2.39 -11.26 8.64
CA GLN A 67 2.39 -12.55 7.95
C GLN A 67 1.92 -12.41 6.50
N SER A 68 0.91 -11.57 6.26
CA SER A 68 0.39 -11.31 4.92
C SER A 68 -0.26 -9.93 4.84
N ILE A 69 -0.31 -9.41 3.61
CA ILE A 69 -1.05 -8.21 3.24
C ILE A 69 -1.84 -8.54 1.99
N THR A 70 -3.15 -8.32 2.04
CA THR A 70 -4.09 -8.59 0.95
C THR A 70 -4.86 -7.31 0.65
N CYS A 71 -4.76 -6.80 -0.58
CA CYS A 71 -5.57 -5.68 -1.03
C CYS A 71 -6.62 -6.22 -2.02
N PRO A 72 -7.93 -5.92 -1.84
CA PRO A 72 -8.98 -6.49 -2.66
C PRO A 72 -9.01 -5.93 -4.09
N GLY A 73 -8.35 -4.79 -4.33
CA GLY A 73 -8.36 -4.11 -5.61
C GLY A 73 -7.19 -3.14 -5.79
N ASP A 74 -7.18 -2.52 -6.97
CA ASP A 74 -6.22 -1.52 -7.36
C ASP A 74 -6.50 -0.19 -6.67
N LEU A 75 -5.45 0.53 -6.27
CA LEU A 75 -5.59 1.89 -5.79
C LEU A 75 -5.71 2.84 -6.98
N ILE A 76 -6.92 3.35 -7.20
CA ILE A 76 -7.17 4.36 -8.22
C ILE A 76 -6.60 5.69 -7.76
N GLY A 77 -5.73 6.28 -8.58
CA GLY A 77 -5.10 7.58 -8.37
C GLY A 77 -6.07 8.73 -8.55
N GLU A 78 -7.01 8.86 -7.61
CA GLU A 78 -7.89 10.00 -7.44
C GLU A 78 -7.83 10.40 -5.96
N VAL A 79 -7.54 11.68 -5.69
CA VAL A 79 -7.33 12.17 -4.32
C VAL A 79 -8.57 11.91 -3.47
N GLY A 80 -8.37 11.33 -2.30
CA GLY A 80 -9.45 10.95 -1.38
C GLY A 80 -10.06 9.57 -1.64
N LYS A 81 -9.67 8.86 -2.71
CA LYS A 81 -10.00 7.43 -2.84
C LYS A 81 -9.27 6.63 -1.79
N THR A 82 -9.97 5.64 -1.26
CA THR A 82 -9.48 4.76 -0.22
C THR A 82 -9.64 3.31 -0.63
N GLU A 83 -8.60 2.51 -0.42
CA GLU A 83 -8.65 1.06 -0.50
C GLU A 83 -8.31 0.47 0.87
N ALA A 84 -9.13 -0.48 1.33
CA ALA A 84 -8.91 -1.16 2.59
C ALA A 84 -8.17 -2.48 2.34
N CYS A 85 -6.90 -2.53 2.74
CA CYS A 85 -6.11 -3.76 2.67
C CYS A 85 -6.17 -4.50 4.00
N GLU A 86 -6.41 -5.81 3.97
CA GLU A 86 -6.30 -6.65 5.16
C GLU A 86 -4.83 -6.99 5.43
N VAL A 87 -4.42 -6.84 6.69
CA VAL A 87 -3.07 -7.16 7.15
C VAL A 87 -3.19 -8.19 8.26
N MET A 88 -2.71 -9.41 8.01
CA MET A 88 -2.61 -10.43 9.04
C MET A 88 -1.33 -10.21 9.85
N VAL A 89 -1.50 -9.91 11.13
CA VAL A 89 -0.39 -9.76 12.07
C VAL A 89 0.07 -11.13 12.56
N ASN A 90 -0.89 -12.01 12.82
CA ASN A 90 -0.68 -13.42 13.14
C ASN A 90 -1.90 -14.24 12.69
N ASP A 91 -1.88 -15.56 12.89
CA ASP A 91 -2.91 -16.50 12.43
C ASP A 91 -4.33 -16.18 12.94
N THR A 92 -4.45 -15.37 13.99
CA THR A 92 -5.73 -15.07 14.67
C THR A 92 -6.12 -13.61 14.66
N THR A 93 -5.19 -12.72 14.29
CA THR A 93 -5.29 -11.26 14.42
C THR A 93 -5.02 -10.60 13.08
N SER A 94 -6.04 -9.92 12.54
CA SER A 94 -5.91 -9.05 11.39
C SER A 94 -6.34 -7.62 11.73
N VAL A 95 -5.77 -6.66 10.99
CA VAL A 95 -6.13 -5.24 11.02
C VAL A 95 -6.31 -4.75 9.59
N GLN A 96 -7.10 -3.71 9.39
CA GLN A 96 -7.22 -3.07 8.08
C GLN A 96 -6.25 -1.91 7.96
N ALA A 97 -5.53 -1.84 6.85
CA ALA A 97 -4.79 -0.66 6.43
C ALA A 97 -5.65 0.11 5.43
N ASN A 98 -6.24 1.23 5.87
CA ASN A 98 -7.02 2.11 5.00
C ASN A 98 -6.08 3.02 4.24
N VAL A 99 -5.78 2.66 3.00
CA VAL A 99 -4.89 3.38 2.11
C VAL A 99 -5.64 4.48 1.41
N THR A 100 -5.28 5.75 1.64
CA THR A 100 -5.94 6.89 1.03
C THR A 100 -4.99 7.66 0.12
N VAL A 101 -5.41 7.92 -1.11
CA VAL A 101 -4.64 8.74 -2.06
C VAL A 101 -4.62 10.18 -1.58
N THR A 102 -3.42 10.72 -1.42
CA THR A 102 -3.16 12.10 -0.97
C THR A 102 -2.71 13.00 -2.10
N GLY A 103 -2.27 12.45 -3.23
CA GLY A 103 -1.85 13.24 -4.39
C GLY A 103 -1.55 12.39 -5.62
N VAL A 104 -1.59 13.03 -6.79
CA VAL A 104 -1.33 12.38 -8.08
C VAL A 104 -0.47 13.32 -8.92
N ASN A 105 0.69 12.83 -9.36
CA ASN A 105 1.65 13.59 -10.19
C ASN A 105 2.02 12.75 -11.42
N GLY A 106 1.31 12.98 -12.54
CA GLY A 106 1.44 12.12 -13.72
C GLY A 106 1.03 10.69 -13.40
N SER A 107 1.95 9.73 -13.57
CA SER A 107 1.74 8.32 -13.20
C SER A 107 2.09 7.99 -11.75
N ASN A 108 2.59 8.96 -10.98
CA ASN A 108 2.96 8.75 -9.58
C ASN A 108 1.76 9.01 -8.67
N ILE A 109 1.34 7.99 -7.92
CA ILE A 109 0.28 8.05 -6.92
C ILE A 109 0.91 8.16 -5.54
N GLN A 110 0.64 9.26 -4.84
CA GLN A 110 1.00 9.46 -3.45
C GLN A 110 -0.16 9.05 -2.56
N TYR A 111 0.13 8.33 -1.49
CA TYR A 111 -0.88 7.84 -0.56
C TYR A 111 -0.36 7.79 0.87
N ASP A 112 -1.30 7.86 1.81
CA ASP A 112 -1.07 7.56 3.22
C ASP A 112 -1.90 6.34 3.63
N PHE A 113 -1.62 5.75 4.78
CA PHE A 113 -2.42 4.67 5.33
C PHE A 113 -2.67 4.85 6.81
N THR A 114 -3.88 4.49 7.25
CA THR A 114 -4.26 4.52 8.65
C THR A 114 -4.75 3.13 9.05
N PRO A 115 -4.27 2.55 10.16
CA PRO A 115 -4.82 1.30 10.64
C PRO A 115 -6.28 1.49 11.05
N SER A 116 -7.08 0.43 11.01
CA SER A 116 -8.40 0.37 11.61
C SER A 116 -8.74 -1.07 11.99
N MET A 117 -9.64 -1.21 12.94
CA MET A 117 -10.25 -2.48 13.30
C MET A 117 -11.75 -2.40 13.04
N THR A 118 -12.30 -3.41 12.39
CA THR A 118 -13.75 -3.62 12.40
C THR A 118 -14.23 -3.89 13.83
N GLN A 119 -15.54 -3.74 14.06
CA GLN A 119 -16.14 -4.07 15.35
C GLN A 119 -15.78 -5.50 15.79
N ALA A 120 -15.96 -6.48 14.90
CA ALA A 120 -15.64 -7.87 15.18
C ALA A 120 -14.16 -8.11 15.49
N GLN A 121 -13.24 -7.45 14.79
CA GLN A 121 -11.81 -7.54 15.08
C GLN A 121 -11.48 -6.95 16.45
N LEU A 122 -12.07 -5.80 16.79
CA LEU A 122 -11.88 -5.15 18.08
C LEU A 122 -12.43 -5.99 19.23
N GLU A 123 -13.67 -6.47 19.12
CA GLU A 123 -14.32 -7.34 20.12
C GLU A 123 -13.49 -8.61 20.35
N LYS A 124 -13.01 -9.25 19.28
CA LYS A 124 -12.18 -10.46 19.37
C LYS A 124 -10.83 -10.17 20.04
N ALA A 125 -10.15 -9.10 19.64
CA ALA A 125 -8.87 -8.73 20.22
C ALA A 125 -9.02 -8.34 21.70
N PHE A 126 -10.08 -7.61 22.04
CA PHE A 126 -10.30 -7.11 23.39
C PHE A 126 -10.77 -8.23 24.33
N SER A 127 -11.72 -9.07 23.91
CA SER A 127 -12.17 -10.24 24.67
C SER A 127 -11.03 -11.21 25.01
N ALA A 128 -10.11 -11.44 24.06
CA ALA A 128 -8.90 -12.24 24.31
C ALA A 128 -7.99 -11.64 25.40
N ASN A 129 -7.99 -10.31 25.55
CA ASN A 129 -7.15 -9.61 26.53
C ASN A 129 -7.79 -9.54 27.93
N VAL A 130 -9.12 -9.39 28.02
CA VAL A 130 -9.82 -9.27 29.31
C VAL A 130 -10.40 -10.59 29.82
N SER A 131 -10.41 -11.64 28.99
CA SER A 131 -11.01 -12.94 29.29
C SER A 131 -12.47 -12.79 29.76
N ALA A 132 -13.26 -12.09 28.95
CA ALA A 132 -14.67 -11.76 29.17
C ALA A 132 -15.39 -11.58 27.82
N ASP A 133 -16.72 -11.63 27.83
CA ASP A 133 -17.51 -11.34 26.64
C ASP A 133 -17.49 -9.83 26.37
N VAL A 134 -17.20 -9.44 25.13
CA VAL A 134 -17.09 -8.04 24.74
C VAL A 134 -18.01 -7.75 23.57
N THR A 135 -18.78 -6.68 23.66
CA THR A 135 -19.58 -6.13 22.56
C THR A 135 -19.28 -4.65 22.43
N CYS A 136 -18.84 -4.19 21.26
CA CYS A 136 -18.52 -2.80 21.02
C CYS A 136 -19.56 -2.16 20.11
N ASP A 137 -19.85 -0.87 20.30
CA ASP A 137 -20.83 -0.15 19.48
C ASP A 137 -20.39 -0.03 18.02
N ALA A 138 -19.07 0.03 17.82
CA ALA A 138 -18.43 0.16 16.51
C ALA A 138 -17.00 -0.40 16.54
N GLY A 139 -16.39 -0.47 15.35
CA GLY A 139 -14.96 -0.64 15.21
C GLY A 139 -14.16 0.58 15.69
N LEU A 140 -12.87 0.58 15.42
CA LEU A 140 -11.98 1.64 15.85
C LEU A 140 -11.08 2.09 14.70
N ASP A 141 -11.20 3.36 14.34
CA ASP A 141 -10.27 4.03 13.43
C ASP A 141 -8.95 4.31 14.13
N GLY A 142 -7.84 4.00 13.48
CA GLY A 142 -6.49 4.21 14.01
C GLY A 142 -6.02 5.65 13.89
N ARG A 143 -6.80 6.59 14.41
CA ARG A 143 -6.42 7.99 14.61
C ARG A 143 -6.41 8.28 16.09
N VAL A 144 -5.41 9.00 16.58
CA VAL A 144 -5.35 9.40 17.99
C VAL A 144 -6.62 10.18 18.35
N GLY A 145 -7.26 9.80 19.45
CA GLY A 145 -8.53 10.36 19.90
C GLY A 145 -9.78 9.68 19.35
N SER A 146 -9.66 8.80 18.35
CA SER A 146 -10.77 7.91 17.98
C SER A 146 -11.14 7.01 19.15
N SER A 147 -12.44 6.81 19.36
CA SER A 147 -12.95 5.98 20.45
C SER A 147 -14.25 5.29 20.08
N THR A 148 -14.54 4.21 20.80
CA THR A 148 -15.78 3.46 20.75
C THR A 148 -16.09 2.95 22.15
N THR A 149 -17.36 2.76 22.47
CA THR A 149 -17.77 2.17 23.74
C THR A 149 -17.94 0.67 23.57
N CYS A 150 -17.49 -0.09 24.55
CA CYS A 150 -17.65 -1.52 24.62
C CYS A 150 -18.24 -1.93 25.96
N GLN A 151 -19.19 -2.85 25.91
CA GLN A 151 -19.75 -3.55 27.04
C GLN A 151 -18.89 -4.78 27.32
N VAL A 152 -18.34 -4.87 28.53
CA VAL A 152 -17.55 -6.01 29.00
C VAL A 152 -18.39 -6.79 29.99
N SER A 153 -18.75 -8.02 29.65
CA SER A 153 -19.58 -8.88 30.49
C SER A 153 -18.77 -10.03 31.08
N LYS A 154 -18.72 -10.11 32.42
CA LYS A 154 -18.04 -11.18 33.15
C LYS A 154 -18.87 -11.59 34.35
N ASP A 155 -19.07 -12.89 34.52
CA ASP A 155 -19.81 -13.48 35.64
C ASP A 155 -21.21 -12.85 35.85
N GLY A 156 -21.88 -12.48 34.76
CA GLY A 156 -23.22 -11.88 34.78
C GLY A 156 -23.28 -10.38 35.10
N THR A 157 -22.12 -9.71 35.26
CA THR A 157 -22.01 -8.26 35.40
C THR A 157 -21.52 -7.65 34.09
N THR A 158 -22.12 -6.53 33.65
CA THR A 158 -21.74 -5.83 32.42
C THR A 158 -21.30 -4.41 32.75
N ASP A 159 -20.05 -4.08 32.45
CA ASP A 159 -19.47 -2.75 32.63
C ASP A 159 -19.29 -2.06 31.28
N SER A 160 -19.55 -0.75 31.25
CA SER A 160 -19.30 0.10 30.09
C SER A 160 -17.87 0.62 30.12
N THR A 161 -17.13 0.35 29.05
CA THR A 161 -15.73 0.76 28.88
C THR A 161 -15.56 1.51 27.57
N THR A 162 -15.05 2.75 27.64
CA THR A 162 -14.61 3.47 26.45
C THR A 162 -13.20 3.02 26.06
N VAL A 163 -13.03 2.55 24.83
CA VAL A 163 -11.74 2.21 24.24
C VAL A 163 -11.31 3.35 23.33
N SER A 164 -10.12 3.90 23.55
CA SER A 164 -9.60 5.04 22.79
C SER A 164 -8.21 4.77 22.22
N VAL A 165 -7.92 5.32 21.04
CA VAL A 165 -6.58 5.28 20.46
C VAL A 165 -5.73 6.38 21.08
N SER A 166 -4.69 5.98 21.81
CA SER A 166 -3.75 6.91 22.46
C SER A 166 -2.52 7.21 21.60
N LYS A 167 -2.10 6.27 20.75
CA LYS A 167 -0.95 6.42 19.87
C LYS A 167 -1.07 5.54 18.63
N VAL A 168 -0.54 6.01 17.51
CA VAL A 168 -0.48 5.28 16.25
C VAL A 168 0.97 5.26 15.77
N GLN A 169 1.51 4.07 15.49
CA GLN A 169 2.87 3.87 14.98
C GLN A 169 2.81 2.86 13.83
N GLY A 170 2.79 3.36 12.59
CA GLY A 170 2.54 2.52 11.42
C GLY A 170 1.15 1.87 11.51
N LEU A 171 1.08 0.54 11.51
CA LEU A 171 -0.17 -0.21 11.72
C LEU A 171 -0.47 -0.52 13.18
N TYR A 172 0.45 -0.23 14.09
CA TYR A 172 0.25 -0.50 15.51
C TYR A 172 -0.51 0.63 16.17
N MET A 173 -1.57 0.28 16.90
CA MET A 173 -2.36 1.20 17.70
C MET A 173 -2.18 0.86 19.18
N SER A 174 -1.82 1.86 19.97
CA SER A 174 -1.87 1.74 21.42
C SER A 174 -3.24 2.17 21.90
N LEU A 175 -3.94 1.27 22.57
CA LEU A 175 -5.27 1.51 23.10
C LEU A 175 -5.20 1.86 24.58
N SER A 176 -6.03 2.81 25.00
CA SER A 176 -6.30 3.12 26.40
C SER A 176 -7.76 2.89 26.69
N THR A 177 -8.07 2.43 27.91
CA THR A 177 -9.45 2.19 28.34
C THR A 177 -9.81 3.09 29.52
N SER A 178 -11.04 3.56 29.55
CA SER A 178 -11.62 4.26 30.71
C SER A 178 -13.00 3.68 31.00
N GLN A 179 -13.22 3.25 32.24
CA GLN A 179 -14.50 2.74 32.72
C GLN A 179 -15.35 3.93 33.19
N SER A 180 -16.63 3.92 32.84
CA SER A 180 -17.63 4.93 33.22
C SER A 180 -18.53 4.42 34.33
#